data_AF-A0A936FYU4-F1
#
_entry.id   AF-A0A936FYU4-F1
#
_cell.length_a   1.000
_cell.length_b   1.000
_cell.length_c   1.000
_cell.angle_alpha   90.00
_cell.angle_beta   90.00
_cell.angle_gamma   90.00
#
_symmetry.space_group_name_H-M   'P 1'
#
loop_
_entity.id
_entity.type
_entity.pdbx_description
1 polymer ?
#
loop_
_entity_poly.entity_id
_entity_poly.type
_entity_poly.pdbx_seq_one_letter_code
_entity_poly.pdbx_strand_id
1 'polypeptide(L)'
;MYASFHGVTINATSRFVLTYDFDRCSGNFSNRKYLYVDTTRAWCGGAAISPNSRYLYVAFTNFVFQYDLFANNIEATKDTVLVRDFTKNPGSSAFFQAQLAPDGKIYISTQNTTTYYHVINFPDKKGDSCMAVQAGFYVKTL
;
A
#
# COMPACT_ATOMS: atom_id res chain seq x y z
N MET A 1 18.27 4.54 0.80
CA MET A 1 17.23 4.93 -0.18
C MET A 1 16.03 5.33 0.65
N TYR A 2 15.59 6.58 0.56
CA TYR A 2 14.38 7.06 1.24
C TYR A 2 13.45 7.52 0.13
N ALA A 3 12.31 6.87 -0.01
CA ALA A 3 11.27 7.26 -0.94
C ALA A 3 10.01 7.48 -0.12
N SER A 4 9.61 8.74 0.02
CA SER A 4 8.23 9.10 0.37
C SER A 4 7.51 9.32 -0.95
N PHE A 5 6.48 8.51 -1.21
CA PHE A 5 5.65 8.70 -2.38
C PHE A 5 4.47 9.61 -2.05
N HIS A 6 4.50 10.82 -2.59
CA HIS A 6 3.32 11.66 -2.74
C HIS A 6 2.91 11.65 -4.21
N GLY A 7 1.74 11.07 -4.51
CA GLY A 7 1.23 11.03 -5.88
C GLY A 7 0.05 10.07 -6.08
N VAL A 8 -1.08 10.34 -5.43
CA VAL A 8 -2.36 9.81 -5.91
C VAL A 8 -2.96 10.84 -6.86
N THR A 9 -2.99 10.54 -8.17
CA THR A 9 -3.85 11.28 -9.10
C THR A 9 -4.83 10.34 -9.78
N ILE A 10 -6.09 10.67 -9.55
CA ILE A 10 -7.32 9.97 -9.85
C ILE A 10 -7.92 10.55 -11.12
N ASN A 11 -7.46 10.10 -12.30
CA ASN A 11 -8.18 10.36 -13.55
C ASN A 11 -8.81 9.07 -14.09
N ALA A 12 -10.09 9.18 -14.43
CA ALA A 12 -11.08 8.10 -14.49
C ALA A 12 -10.95 7.12 -15.68
N THR A 13 -9.93 7.25 -16.53
CA THR A 13 -9.82 6.47 -17.77
C THR A 13 -8.65 5.48 -17.77
N SER A 14 -7.72 5.55 -16.81
CA SER A 14 -6.67 4.55 -16.51
C SER A 14 -6.02 4.92 -15.17
N ARG A 15 -6.15 4.09 -14.12
CA ARG A 15 -5.47 4.36 -12.85
C ARG A 15 -4.07 3.76 -12.87
N PHE A 16 -3.10 4.54 -12.43
CA PHE A 16 -1.71 4.13 -12.31
C PHE A 16 -1.14 4.62 -10.97
N VAL A 17 -0.11 3.93 -10.49
CA VAL A 17 0.77 4.44 -9.45
C VAL A 17 2.00 5.01 -10.14
N LEU A 18 2.34 6.25 -9.84
CA LEU A 18 3.59 6.84 -10.29
C LEU A 18 4.69 6.40 -9.31
N THR A 19 5.93 6.26 -9.74
CA THR A 19 7.05 6.10 -8.81
C THR A 19 8.23 6.92 -9.29
N TYR A 20 9.04 7.40 -8.35
CA TYR A 20 10.24 8.19 -8.61
C TYR A 20 11.39 7.74 -7.70
N ASP A 21 12.60 7.87 -8.21
CA ASP A 21 13.81 7.82 -7.39
C ASP A 21 14.08 9.21 -6.81
N PHE A 22 14.28 9.28 -5.49
CA PHE A 22 14.59 10.53 -4.78
C PHE A 22 16.06 10.53 -4.32
N ASP A 23 16.82 11.51 -4.79
CA ASP A 23 18.18 11.77 -4.32
C ASP A 23 18.14 12.75 -3.15
N ARG A 24 18.47 12.27 -1.94
CA ARG A 24 18.52 13.08 -0.73
C ARG A 24 19.60 14.16 -0.72
N CYS A 25 20.66 14.00 -1.52
CA CYS A 25 21.80 14.92 -1.53
C CYS A 25 21.49 16.15 -2.39
N SER A 26 20.84 15.94 -3.54
CA SER A 26 20.47 17.00 -4.48
C SER A 26 19.03 17.48 -4.35
N GLY A 27 18.15 16.69 -3.72
CA GLY A 27 16.71 16.95 -3.64
C GLY A 27 15.95 16.61 -4.92
N ASN A 28 16.59 15.96 -5.90
CA ASN A 28 16.00 15.73 -7.21
C ASN A 28 15.19 14.43 -7.27
N PHE A 29 14.08 14.50 -8.02
CA PHE A 29 13.31 13.33 -8.44
C PHE A 29 13.74 12.90 -9.84
N SER A 30 13.89 11.59 -10.06
CA SER A 30 14.27 11.02 -11.35
C SER A 30 13.57 9.67 -11.58
N ASN A 31 13.81 9.05 -12.75
CA ASN A 31 13.31 7.70 -13.07
C ASN A 31 11.80 7.53 -12.87
N ARG A 32 11.01 8.45 -13.45
CA ARG A 32 9.55 8.41 -13.38
C ARG A 32 9.02 7.15 -14.08
N LYS A 33 8.30 6.29 -13.35
CA LYS A 33 7.65 5.09 -13.89
C LYS A 33 6.15 5.11 -13.66
N TYR A 34 5.39 4.65 -14.65
CA TYR A 34 3.98 4.39 -14.53
C TYR A 34 3.78 2.90 -14.24
N LEU A 35 3.07 2.60 -13.16
CA LEU A 35 2.62 1.26 -12.84
C LEU A 35 1.12 1.20 -13.08
N TYR A 36 0.70 0.52 -14.14
CA TYR A 36 -0.73 0.35 -14.42
C TYR A 36 -1.29 -0.69 -13.45
N VAL A 37 -2.31 -0.28 -12.70
CA VAL A 37 -2.97 -1.14 -11.73
C VAL A 37 -4.32 -1.56 -12.29
N ASP A 38 -4.63 -2.86 -12.19
CA ASP A 38 -5.92 -3.39 -12.63
C ASP A 38 -7.04 -2.79 -11.76
N THR A 39 -7.88 -1.97 -12.39
CA THR A 39 -8.88 -1.15 -11.71
C THR A 39 -10.26 -1.77 -11.65
N THR A 40 -10.47 -2.91 -12.29
CA THR A 40 -11.78 -3.60 -12.33
C THR A 40 -12.30 -3.94 -10.93
N ARG A 41 -11.42 -3.91 -9.92
CA ARG A 41 -11.67 -4.23 -8.52
C ARG A 41 -11.38 -3.08 -7.53
N ALA A 42 -11.11 -1.86 -8.02
CA ALA A 42 -10.53 -0.77 -7.24
C ALA A 42 -11.30 0.55 -7.37
N TRP A 43 -11.88 1.04 -6.27
CA TRP A 43 -12.59 2.32 -6.25
C TRP A 43 -11.75 3.47 -5.67
N CYS A 44 -11.12 3.27 -4.50
CA CYS A 44 -10.36 4.25 -3.75
C CYS A 44 -9.15 3.58 -3.07
N GLY A 45 -8.04 4.30 -2.83
CA GLY A 45 -6.83 3.69 -2.29
C GLY A 45 -5.73 4.62 -1.82
N GLY A 46 -4.68 4.01 -1.28
CA GLY A 46 -3.42 4.64 -0.86
C GLY A 46 -2.26 3.68 -1.09
N ALA A 47 -1.03 4.15 -0.89
CA ALA A 47 0.16 3.34 -1.13
C ALA A 47 1.28 3.64 -0.14
N ALA A 48 2.11 2.63 0.13
CA ALA A 48 3.30 2.75 0.97
C ALA A 48 4.42 1.86 0.43
N ILE A 49 5.66 2.28 0.63
CA ILE A 49 6.86 1.55 0.22
C ILE A 49 7.53 0.95 1.47
N SER A 50 8.06 -0.26 1.36
CA SER A 50 8.76 -0.96 2.44
C SER A 50 10.05 -0.23 2.88
N PRO A 51 10.54 -0.44 4.12
CA PRO A 51 11.78 0.18 4.61
C PRO A 51 12.99 0.00 3.68
N ASN A 52 13.13 -1.17 3.06
CA ASN A 52 14.22 -1.45 2.12
C ASN A 52 14.01 -0.89 0.70
N SER A 53 12.93 -0.14 0.46
CA SER A 53 12.55 0.45 -0.83
C SER A 53 12.25 -0.54 -1.96
N ARG A 54 12.09 -1.83 -1.66
CA ARG A 54 11.86 -2.87 -2.67
C ARG A 54 10.38 -3.12 -2.95
N TYR A 55 9.54 -3.20 -1.92
CA TYR A 55 8.14 -3.60 -2.08
C TYR A 55 7.22 -2.39 -1.99
N LEU A 56 6.38 -2.23 -3.01
CA LEU A 56 5.27 -1.26 -3.04
C LEU A 56 3.98 -1.97 -2.63
N TYR A 57 3.26 -1.40 -1.67
CA TYR A 57 1.94 -1.84 -1.27
C TYR A 57 0.91 -0.84 -1.77
N VAL A 58 -0.11 -1.31 -2.48
CA VAL A 58 -1.23 -0.50 -2.96
C VAL A 58 -2.51 -1.03 -2.35
N ALA A 59 -3.15 -0.23 -1.51
CA ALA A 59 -4.41 -0.55 -0.88
C ALA A 59 -5.57 -0.07 -1.75
N PHE A 60 -6.51 -0.95 -2.02
CA PHE A 60 -7.79 -0.68 -2.63
C PHE A 60 -8.90 -1.14 -1.68
N THR A 61 -10.12 -0.62 -1.86
CA THR A 61 -11.28 -0.91 -1.01
C THR A 61 -11.40 -2.36 -0.53
N ASN A 62 -11.16 -3.34 -1.41
CA ASN A 62 -11.31 -4.77 -1.08
C ASN A 62 -10.01 -5.58 -1.14
N PHE A 63 -8.89 -5.00 -1.59
CA PHE A 63 -7.64 -5.73 -1.81
C PHE A 63 -6.43 -4.88 -1.45
N VAL A 64 -5.38 -5.52 -0.94
CA VAL A 64 -4.04 -4.90 -0.87
C VAL A 64 -3.11 -5.71 -1.76
N PHE A 65 -2.48 -5.02 -2.71
CA PHE A 65 -1.51 -5.63 -3.62
C PHE A 65 -0.09 -5.27 -3.20
N GLN A 66 0.84 -6.20 -3.40
CA GLN A 66 2.28 -6.02 -3.28
C GLN A 66 2.92 -6.12 -4.68
N TYR A 67 3.91 -5.27 -4.93
CA TYR A 67 4.72 -5.28 -6.16
C TYR A 67 6.21 -5.22 -5.80
N ASP A 68 7.06 -5.92 -6.55
CA ASP A 68 8.52 -5.84 -6.44
C ASP A 68 9.05 -4.78 -7.40
N LEU A 69 9.45 -3.62 -6.86
CA LEU A 69 9.95 -2.48 -7.63
C LEU A 69 11.31 -2.75 -8.30
N PHE A 70 12.02 -3.80 -7.88
CA PHE A 70 13.32 -4.17 -8.45
C PHE A 70 13.20 -5.17 -9.59
N ALA A 71 11.99 -5.66 -9.88
CA ALA A 71 11.77 -6.55 -11.02
C ALA A 71 11.79 -5.78 -12.35
N ASN A 72 12.25 -6.44 -13.42
CA ASN A 72 12.25 -5.88 -14.77
C ASN A 72 10.83 -5.55 -15.27
N ASN A 73 9.85 -6.40 -14.91
CA ASN A 73 8.43 -6.17 -15.16
C ASN A 73 7.70 -6.13 -13.82
N ILE A 74 7.52 -4.93 -13.28
CA ILE A 74 6.90 -4.70 -11.96
C ILE A 74 5.43 -5.18 -11.96
N GLU A 75 4.68 -4.90 -13.02
CA GLU A 75 3.25 -5.25 -13.12
C GLU A 75 3.02 -6.76 -13.02
N ALA A 76 3.91 -7.56 -13.62
CA ALA A 76 3.87 -9.01 -13.55
C ALA A 76 4.14 -9.57 -12.14
N THR A 77 4.65 -8.76 -11.21
CA THR A 77 4.94 -9.18 -9.83
C THR A 77 3.77 -9.00 -8.87
N LYS A 78 2.64 -8.48 -9.34
CA LYS A 78 1.44 -8.26 -8.53
C LYS A 78 1.09 -9.49 -7.71
N ASP A 79 1.11 -9.33 -6.39
CA ASP A 79 0.66 -10.34 -5.44
C ASP A 79 -0.44 -9.75 -4.56
N THR A 80 -1.43 -10.55 -4.18
CA THR A 80 -2.53 -10.11 -3.31
C THR A 80 -2.24 -10.53 -1.89
N VAL A 81 -1.83 -9.58 -1.05
CA VAL A 81 -1.43 -9.85 0.34
C VAL A 81 -2.57 -9.70 1.34
N LEU A 82 -3.65 -8.99 0.97
CA LEU A 82 -4.91 -8.99 1.72
C LEU A 82 -6.11 -9.00 0.79
N VAL A 83 -7.11 -9.79 1.17
CA VAL A 83 -8.47 -9.74 0.66
C VAL A 83 -9.37 -9.33 1.81
N ARG A 84 -10.28 -8.39 1.56
CA ARG A 84 -11.20 -7.90 2.58
C ARG A 84 -12.14 -9.04 3.03
N ASP A 85 -12.12 -9.30 4.32
CA ASP A 85 -13.08 -10.17 4.99
C ASP A 85 -14.28 -9.34 5.45
N PHE A 86 -15.44 -9.59 4.83
CA PHE A 86 -16.70 -8.90 5.11
C PHE A 86 -17.37 -9.36 6.40
N THR A 87 -17.00 -10.53 6.94
CA THR A 87 -17.57 -11.08 8.18
C THR A 87 -17.00 -10.40 9.42
N LYS A 88 -15.79 -9.84 9.32
CA LYS A 88 -15.01 -9.31 10.45
C LYS A 88 -15.35 -7.90 10.91
N ASN A 89 -16.40 -7.25 10.40
CA ASN A 89 -17.05 -6.04 10.94
C ASN A 89 -17.98 -5.48 9.84
N PRO A 90 -19.31 -5.64 9.96
CA PRO A 90 -20.25 -5.18 8.94
C PRO A 90 -20.35 -3.65 8.98
N GLY A 91 -19.51 -2.95 8.21
CA GLY A 91 -19.68 -1.51 7.97
C GLY A 91 -18.39 -0.73 7.68
N SER A 92 -17.24 -1.13 8.25
CA SER A 92 -15.98 -0.43 7.99
C SER A 92 -14.78 -1.36 8.14
N SER A 93 -14.51 -2.17 7.11
CA SER A 93 -13.29 -2.96 6.96
C SER A 93 -12.62 -2.74 5.61
N ALA A 94 -13.06 -1.70 4.88
CA ALA A 94 -12.49 -1.35 3.59
C ALA A 94 -11.09 -0.79 3.77
N PHE A 95 -10.13 -1.23 2.97
CA PHE A 95 -8.78 -0.68 3.01
C PHE A 95 -8.73 0.70 2.35
N PHE A 96 -7.91 1.60 2.90
CA PHE A 96 -7.76 2.96 2.37
C PHE A 96 -6.32 3.47 2.34
N GLN A 97 -5.95 4.43 3.20
CA GLN A 97 -4.61 5.02 3.16
C GLN A 97 -3.61 4.11 3.85
N ALA A 98 -2.43 3.95 3.26
CA ALA A 98 -1.34 3.14 3.80
C ALA A 98 -0.16 4.05 4.16
N GLN A 99 0.48 3.81 5.30
CA GLN A 99 1.65 4.57 5.74
C GLN A 99 2.66 3.67 6.43
N LEU A 100 3.93 3.83 6.06
CA LEU A 100 5.06 3.25 6.80
C LEU A 100 5.26 4.02 8.11
N ALA A 101 5.24 3.30 9.23
CA ALA A 101 5.45 3.85 10.56
C ALA A 101 6.89 3.66 11.05
N PRO A 102 7.32 4.40 12.11
CA PRO A 102 8.68 4.30 12.66
C PRO A 102 9.07 2.92 13.21
N ASP A 103 8.10 2.06 13.51
CA ASP A 103 8.31 0.68 13.96
C ASP A 103 8.62 -0.30 12.81
N GLY A 104 8.72 0.21 11.57
CA GLY A 104 9.01 -0.58 10.38
C GLY A 104 7.80 -1.32 9.81
N LYS A 105 6.59 -1.11 10.34
CA LYS A 105 5.34 -1.71 9.83
C LYS A 105 4.58 -0.72 8.95
N ILE A 106 3.74 -1.25 8.07
CA ILE A 106 2.78 -0.42 7.33
C ILE A 106 1.41 -0.55 7.97
N TYR A 107 0.80 0.58 8.32
CA TYR A 107 -0.56 0.65 8.83
C TYR A 107 -1.49 1.14 7.73
N ILE A 108 -2.65 0.51 7.62
CA ILE A 108 -3.66 0.84 6.61
C ILE A 108 -4.95 1.24 7.32
N SER A 109 -5.41 2.46 7.06
CA SER A 109 -6.66 2.97 7.61
C SER A 109 -7.88 2.36 6.93
N THR A 110 -9.04 2.49 7.58
CA THR A 110 -10.32 2.24 6.92
C THR A 110 -10.87 3.52 6.30
N GLN A 111 -11.94 3.40 5.51
CA GLN A 111 -12.62 4.55 4.89
C GLN A 111 -13.57 5.30 5.84
N ASN A 112 -13.89 4.73 7.00
CA ASN A 112 -14.79 5.33 7.99
C ASN A 112 -14.13 5.34 9.37
N THR A 113 -14.86 5.83 10.38
CA THR A 113 -14.37 5.86 11.77
C THR A 113 -14.28 4.44 12.35
N THR A 114 -13.06 3.93 12.52
CA THR A 114 -12.76 2.65 13.19
C THR A 114 -11.75 2.82 14.30
N THR A 115 -11.80 1.96 15.31
CA THR A 115 -10.83 1.89 16.41
C THR A 115 -9.64 0.97 16.09
N TYR A 116 -9.39 0.70 14.81
CA TYR A 116 -8.32 -0.20 14.40
C TYR A 116 -7.74 0.18 13.04
N TYR A 117 -6.54 -0.33 12.78
CA TYR A 117 -5.83 -0.32 11.51
C TYR A 117 -5.56 -1.76 11.04
N HIS A 118 -5.48 -1.95 9.72
CA HIS A 118 -4.87 -3.14 9.15
C HIS A 118 -3.36 -2.98 9.14
N VAL A 119 -2.62 -4.08 9.17
CA VAL A 119 -1.16 -4.04 9.40
C VAL A 119 -0.45 -4.96 8.41
N ILE A 120 0.62 -4.47 7.79
CA ILE A 120 1.66 -5.30 7.18
C ILE A 120 2.81 -5.38 8.17
N ASN A 121 3.02 -6.57 8.78
CA ASN A 121 3.98 -6.72 9.88
C ASN A 121 5.44 -6.75 9.43
N PHE A 122 5.72 -7.32 8.25
CA PHE A 122 7.07 -7.42 7.71
C PHE A 122 7.13 -6.89 6.27
N PRO A 123 7.08 -5.56 6.07
CA PRO A 123 6.96 -4.97 4.72
C PRO A 123 8.11 -5.34 3.77
N ASP A 124 9.28 -5.71 4.28
CA ASP A 124 10.45 -6.14 3.51
C ASP A 124 10.38 -7.62 3.05
N LYS A 125 9.30 -8.34 3.34
CA LYS A 125 9.11 -9.75 2.97
C LYS A 125 8.08 -9.89 1.85
N LYS A 126 8.31 -10.85 0.94
CA LYS A 126 7.44 -11.11 -0.22
C LYS A 126 6.20 -11.91 0.15
N GLY A 127 5.06 -11.59 -0.46
CA GLY A 127 3.81 -12.33 -0.37
C GLY A 127 3.39 -12.57 1.07
N ASP A 128 2.90 -13.77 1.36
CA ASP A 128 2.44 -14.19 2.70
C ASP A 128 3.47 -13.97 3.82
N SER A 129 4.76 -13.94 3.49
CA SER A 129 5.81 -13.67 4.47
C SER A 129 5.78 -12.24 5.02
N CYS A 130 5.03 -11.32 4.39
CA CYS A 130 4.81 -9.97 4.93
C CYS A 130 3.85 -9.96 6.13
N MET A 131 3.15 -11.07 6.38
CA MET A 131 2.18 -11.27 7.47
C MET A 131 1.19 -10.10 7.59
N ALA A 132 0.45 -9.88 6.51
CA ALA A 132 -0.59 -8.87 6.48
C ALA A 132 -1.83 -9.31 7.27
N VAL A 133 -2.40 -8.41 8.07
CA VAL A 133 -3.50 -8.71 8.99
C VAL A 133 -4.59 -7.63 8.90
N GLN A 134 -5.83 -8.06 8.61
CA GLN A 134 -7.00 -7.20 8.74
C GLN A 134 -7.29 -6.93 10.23
N ALA A 135 -7.48 -5.67 10.62
CA ALA A 135 -7.70 -5.28 12.02
C ALA A 135 -6.58 -5.78 12.97
N GLY A 136 -5.33 -5.66 12.53
CA GLY A 136 -4.16 -6.14 13.28
C GLY A 136 -3.70 -5.22 14.40
N PHE A 137 -4.20 -3.98 14.47
CA PHE A 137 -3.83 -3.02 15.51
C PHE A 137 -5.04 -2.22 15.97
N TYR A 138 -5.30 -2.22 17.27
CA TYR A 138 -6.41 -1.49 17.87
C TYR A 138 -5.90 -0.23 18.58
N VAL A 139 -6.49 0.91 18.22
CA VAL A 139 -6.27 2.18 18.91
C VAL A 139 -7.06 2.11 20.21
N LYS A 140 -6.39 2.27 21.35
CA LYS A 140 -7.08 2.39 22.63
C LYS A 140 -7.99 3.62 22.58
N THR A 141 -9.28 3.42 22.74
CA THR A 141 -10.21 4.49 23.11
C THR A 141 -10.03 4.77 24.59
N LEU A 142 -9.93 6.06 24.94
CA LEU A 142 -9.92 6.55 26.31
C LEU A 142 -11.21 6.18 27.05
#